data_AF-A0A2S1T2B1-F1
#
_entry.id   AF-A0A2S1T2B1-F1
#
_cell.length_a   1.000
_cell.length_b   1.000
_cell.length_c   1.000
_cell.angle_alpha   90.00
_cell.angle_beta   90.00
_cell.angle_gamma   90.00
#
_symmetry.space_group_name_H-M   'P 1'
#
loop_
_entity.id
_entity.type
_entity.pdbx_description
1 polymer ?
#
loop_
_entity_poly.entity_id
_entity_poly.type
_entity_poly.pdbx_seq_one_letter_code
_entity_poly.pdbx_strand_id
1 'polypeptide(L)'
;MSAPSPEYHALTARLGPVWRDANIRSGPSLDSPVIRLVQPDASVSYESEGWSPGDEVVEDQHRDGVITSSVWFRLTAGGWSSAVNFEPVAVAGLLDRAVTVDARRPGRVVP
;
A
#
# COMPACT_ATOMS: atom_id res chain seq x y z
N MET A 1 -3.79 7.50 25.79
CA MET A 1 -3.67 8.36 24.58
C MET A 1 -3.97 7.49 23.38
N SER A 2 -5.08 7.72 22.69
CA SER A 2 -5.35 7.02 21.43
C SER A 2 -4.47 7.63 20.36
N ALA A 3 -3.62 6.82 19.72
CA ALA A 3 -2.90 7.25 18.53
C ALA A 3 -3.94 7.72 17.49
N PRO A 4 -3.66 8.78 16.71
CA PRO A 4 -4.51 9.12 15.58
C PRO A 4 -4.64 7.88 14.70
N SER A 5 -5.87 7.50 14.34
CA SER A 5 -6.08 6.46 13.35
C SER A 5 -5.30 6.86 12.10
N PRO A 6 -4.45 5.97 11.56
CA PRO A 6 -3.60 6.33 10.44
C PRO A 6 -4.47 6.79 9.28
N GLU A 7 -4.06 7.86 8.62
CA GLU A 7 -4.80 8.50 7.53
C GLU A 7 -5.04 7.47 6.42
N TYR A 8 -6.30 7.31 6.00
CA TYR A 8 -6.65 6.42 4.92
C TYR A 8 -6.84 7.21 3.62
N HIS A 9 -6.09 6.82 2.59
CA HIS A 9 -6.11 7.44 1.29
C HIS A 9 -6.76 6.48 0.29
N ALA A 10 -7.91 6.86 -0.25
CA ALA A 10 -8.58 6.08 -1.28
C ALA A 10 -7.72 5.98 -2.54
N LEU A 11 -7.54 4.77 -3.05
CA LEU A 11 -6.77 4.49 -4.26
C LEU A 11 -7.22 3.15 -4.82
N THR A 12 -7.97 3.20 -5.92
CA THR A 12 -8.29 2.01 -6.69
C THR A 12 -7.21 1.77 -7.73
N ALA A 13 -6.37 0.78 -7.49
CA ALA A 13 -5.24 0.47 -8.35
C ALA A 13 -4.94 -1.03 -8.38
N ARG A 14 -4.41 -1.46 -9.53
CA ARG A 14 -3.88 -2.81 -9.69
C ARG A 14 -2.43 -2.84 -9.22
N LEU A 15 -2.20 -3.51 -8.08
CA LEU A 15 -0.91 -3.78 -7.47
C LEU A 15 -0.32 -5.07 -8.06
N GLY A 16 0.86 -4.99 -8.66
CA GLY A 16 1.55 -6.19 -9.09
C GLY A 16 2.71 -5.94 -10.07
N PRO A 17 3.53 -6.96 -10.29
CA PRO A 17 3.44 -8.29 -9.66
C PRO A 17 3.87 -8.30 -8.18
N VAL A 18 3.45 -9.35 -7.47
CA VAL A 18 4.06 -9.69 -6.18
C VAL A 18 5.37 -10.41 -6.47
N TRP A 19 6.49 -9.86 -6.00
CA TRP A 19 7.83 -10.35 -6.34
C TRP A 19 8.44 -11.26 -5.27
N ARG A 20 7.81 -11.36 -4.09
CA ARG A 20 8.20 -12.24 -2.98
C ARG A 20 7.02 -12.80 -2.22
N ASP A 21 7.29 -13.65 -1.23
CA ASP A 21 6.27 -14.06 -0.26
C ASP A 21 5.72 -12.83 0.48
N ALA A 22 4.41 -12.65 0.39
CA ALA A 22 3.69 -11.49 0.90
C ALA A 22 2.71 -11.91 2.00
N ASN A 23 2.94 -11.40 3.20
CA ASN A 23 2.04 -11.55 4.33
C ASN A 23 0.89 -10.55 4.23
N ILE A 24 -0.33 -11.05 4.02
CA ILE A 24 -1.55 -10.26 4.13
C ILE A 24 -1.98 -10.26 5.59
N ARG A 25 -2.12 -9.08 6.17
CA ARG A 25 -2.39 -8.88 7.59
C ARG A 25 -3.79 -8.30 7.83
N SER A 26 -4.29 -8.43 9.05
CA SER A 26 -5.58 -7.84 9.44
C SER A 26 -5.53 -6.31 9.54
N GLY A 27 -4.34 -5.73 9.72
CA GLY A 27 -4.09 -4.28 9.83
C GLY A 27 -2.76 -3.86 9.20
N PRO A 28 -2.53 -2.54 8.99
CA PRO A 28 -1.32 -1.99 8.39
C PRO A 28 -0.16 -1.92 9.41
N SER A 29 0.20 -3.07 9.98
CA SER A 29 1.22 -3.15 11.03
C SER A 29 1.85 -4.55 11.06
N LEU A 30 3.13 -4.63 11.44
CA LEU A 30 3.87 -5.87 11.63
C LEU A 30 3.35 -6.69 12.82
N ASP A 31 2.72 -6.03 13.80
CA ASP A 31 2.06 -6.67 14.94
C ASP A 31 0.67 -7.23 14.60
N SER A 32 0.09 -6.80 13.48
CA SER A 32 -1.21 -7.33 13.04
C SER A 32 -1.08 -8.78 12.57
N PRO A 33 -1.98 -9.69 13.00
CA PRO A 33 -1.98 -11.08 12.57
C PRO A 33 -1.93 -11.26 11.06
N VAL A 34 -1.13 -12.21 10.59
CA VAL A 34 -1.15 -12.68 9.20
C VAL A 34 -2.41 -13.51 9.01
N ILE A 35 -3.23 -13.15 8.03
CA ILE A 35 -4.50 -13.82 7.69
C ILE A 35 -4.41 -14.62 6.38
N ARG A 36 -3.42 -14.32 5.53
CA ARG A 36 -3.15 -15.05 4.29
C ARG A 36 -1.70 -14.85 3.88
N LEU A 37 -1.06 -15.92 3.42
CA LEU A 37 0.24 -15.88 2.75
C LEU A 37 0.01 -15.93 1.24
N VAL A 38 0.70 -15.06 0.50
CA VAL A 38 0.69 -15.02 -0.96
C VAL A 38 2.10 -15.30 -1.45
N GLN A 39 2.24 -16.24 -2.38
CA GLN A 39 3.52 -16.55 -3.01
C GLN A 39 3.79 -15.63 -4.21
N PRO A 40 5.06 -15.38 -4.56
CA PRO A 40 5.40 -14.59 -5.72
C PRO A 40 4.87 -15.23 -7.00
N ASP A 41 4.19 -14.40 -7.80
CA ASP A 41 3.64 -14.80 -9.08
C ASP A 41 3.58 -13.56 -9.99
N ALA A 42 4.37 -13.59 -11.05
CA ALA A 42 4.45 -12.51 -12.03
C ALA A 42 3.15 -12.29 -12.81
N SER A 43 2.26 -13.27 -12.82
CA SER A 43 0.97 -13.22 -13.49
C SER A 43 -0.17 -12.69 -12.61
N VAL A 44 0.03 -12.69 -11.29
CA VAL A 44 -1.00 -12.27 -10.33
C VAL A 44 -0.85 -10.80 -9.99
N SER A 45 -1.97 -10.10 -9.99
CA SER A 45 -2.06 -8.75 -9.45
C SER A 45 -3.24 -8.67 -8.49
N TYR A 46 -3.16 -7.74 -7.55
CA TYR A 46 -4.19 -7.47 -6.57
C TYR A 46 -4.80 -6.11 -6.81
N GLU A 47 -6.10 -5.96 -6.58
CA GLU A 47 -6.73 -4.65 -6.61
C GLU A 47 -6.70 -4.04 -5.19
N SER A 48 -6.38 -2.75 -5.10
CA SER A 48 -6.44 -1.99 -3.86
C SER A 48 -7.73 -1.19 -3.75
N GLU A 49 -8.19 -0.98 -2.52
CA GLU A 49 -9.22 0.02 -2.19
C GLU A 49 -8.58 1.37 -1.83
N GLY A 50 -7.35 1.32 -1.33
CA GLY A 50 -6.62 2.47 -0.82
C GLY A 50 -5.35 2.06 -0.12
N TRP A 51 -4.73 3.03 0.54
CA TRP A 51 -3.53 2.83 1.33
C TRP A 51 -3.57 3.66 2.61
N SER A 52 -2.72 3.28 3.55
CA SER A 52 -2.52 4.01 4.80
C SER A 52 -1.06 3.89 5.24
N PRO A 53 -0.50 4.90 5.92
CA PRO A 53 0.74 4.75 6.65
C PRO A 53 0.60 3.67 7.74
N GLY A 54 1.67 2.93 7.97
CA GLY A 54 1.75 1.89 8.99
C GLY A 54 3.19 1.64 9.42
N ASP A 55 3.45 0.47 10.00
CA ASP A 55 4.81 0.11 10.40
C ASP A 55 5.75 0.09 9.18
N GLU A 56 6.96 0.61 9.37
CA GLU A 56 7.98 0.55 8.33
C GLU A 56 8.44 -0.91 8.13
N VAL A 57 8.45 -1.34 6.88
CA VAL A 57 9.00 -2.63 6.48
C VAL A 57 10.26 -2.38 5.68
N VAL A 58 11.33 -3.04 6.09
CA VAL A 58 12.63 -3.04 5.42
C VAL A 58 12.82 -4.41 4.78
N GLU A 59 13.22 -4.42 3.52
CA GLU A 59 13.46 -5.61 2.74
C GLU A 59 14.82 -5.50 2.06
N ASP A 60 15.73 -6.44 2.34
CA ASP A 60 17.13 -6.38 1.95
C ASP A 60 17.53 -7.40 0.88
N GLN A 61 16.60 -8.23 0.40
CA GLN A 61 16.86 -9.30 -0.58
C GLN A 61 16.41 -8.95 -2.00
N HIS A 62 15.90 -7.74 -2.22
CA HIS A 62 15.54 -7.32 -3.57
C HIS A 62 16.78 -7.10 -4.43
N ARG A 63 16.71 -7.48 -5.71
CA ARG A 63 17.86 -7.45 -6.64
C ARG A 63 18.48 -6.06 -6.82
N ASP A 64 17.68 -5.01 -6.64
CA ASP A 64 18.07 -3.61 -6.82
C ASP A 64 18.49 -2.94 -5.49
N GLY A 65 18.65 -3.74 -4.42
CA GLY A 65 19.08 -3.27 -3.10
C GLY A 65 17.96 -3.21 -2.08
N VAL A 66 18.20 -2.49 -0.98
CA VAL A 66 17.25 -2.39 0.14
C VAL A 66 16.03 -1.55 -0.25
N ILE A 67 14.84 -2.10 -0.03
CA ILE A 67 13.56 -1.39 -0.16
C ILE A 67 13.02 -1.12 1.24
N THR A 68 12.61 0.12 1.50
CA THR A 68 11.96 0.50 2.73
C THR A 68 10.63 1.19 2.44
N SER A 69 9.57 0.82 3.16
CA SER A 69 8.29 1.52 3.04
C SER A 69 7.43 1.41 4.29
N SER A 70 6.80 2.53 4.66
CA SER A 70 5.71 2.58 5.65
C SER A 70 4.33 2.56 5.01
N VAL A 71 4.21 2.33 3.69
CA VAL A 71 2.93 2.29 2.99
C VAL A 71 2.33 0.89 3.03
N TRP A 72 1.05 0.82 3.41
CA TRP A 72 0.27 -0.40 3.43
C TRP A 72 -0.97 -0.26 2.56
N PHE A 73 -1.16 -1.16 1.61
CA PHE A 73 -2.32 -1.19 0.75
C PHE A 73 -3.43 -2.05 1.35
N ARG A 74 -4.65 -1.50 1.36
CA ARG A 74 -5.87 -2.26 1.64
C ARG A 74 -6.29 -3.00 0.37
N LEU A 75 -6.35 -4.32 0.41
CA LEU A 75 -6.74 -5.14 -0.73
C LEU A 75 -8.27 -5.28 -0.80
N THR A 76 -8.85 -5.24 -2.00
CA THR A 76 -10.28 -5.51 -2.23
C THR A 76 -10.67 -6.93 -1.83
N ALA A 77 -9.73 -7.88 -1.96
CA ALA A 77 -9.88 -9.25 -1.50
C ALA A 77 -9.73 -9.42 0.04
N GLY A 78 -9.66 -8.30 0.77
CA GLY A 78 -9.51 -8.25 2.21
C GLY A 78 -8.05 -8.24 2.69
N GLY A 79 -7.84 -7.57 3.82
CA GLY A 79 -6.56 -7.46 4.51
C GLY A 79 -5.64 -6.35 3.97
N TRP A 80 -4.46 -6.28 4.54
CA TRP A 80 -3.44 -5.27 4.27
C TRP A 80 -2.14 -5.92 3.83
N SER A 81 -1.48 -5.33 2.84
CA SER A 81 -0.15 -5.74 2.38
C SER A 81 0.79 -4.55 2.42
N SER A 82 2.02 -4.76 2.91
CA SER A 82 3.06 -3.73 2.79
C SER A 82 3.41 -3.51 1.32
N ALA A 83 3.68 -2.25 0.95
CA ALA A 83 4.10 -1.86 -0.38
C ALA A 83 5.37 -2.59 -0.84
N VAL A 84 6.26 -2.98 0.10
CA VAL A 84 7.50 -3.69 -0.23
C VAL A 84 7.25 -5.05 -0.88
N ASN A 85 6.05 -5.62 -0.76
CA ASN A 85 5.71 -6.90 -1.38
C ASN A 85 5.46 -6.79 -2.90
N PHE A 86 5.35 -5.56 -3.43
CA PHE A 86 5.11 -5.27 -4.83
C PHE A 86 6.33 -4.61 -5.45
N GLU A 87 6.48 -4.72 -6.77
CA GLU A 87 7.61 -4.15 -7.50
C GLU A 87 7.71 -2.63 -7.23
N PRO A 88 8.85 -2.10 -6.72
CA PRO A 88 8.97 -0.70 -6.29
C PRO A 88 8.63 0.32 -7.38
N VAL A 89 9.00 0.03 -8.64
CA VAL A 89 8.72 0.91 -9.78
C VAL A 89 7.21 1.00 -10.04
N ALA A 90 6.48 -0.10 -9.88
CA ALA A 90 5.02 -0.11 -10.02
C ALA A 90 4.37 0.69 -8.88
N VAL A 91 4.82 0.49 -7.63
CA VAL A 91 4.33 1.22 -6.46
C VAL A 91 4.58 2.72 -6.60
N ALA A 92 5.79 3.14 -6.97
CA ALA A 92 6.14 4.55 -7.12
C ALA A 92 5.23 5.24 -8.15
N GLY A 93 4.99 4.60 -9.31
CA GLY A 93 4.09 5.13 -10.33
C GLY A 93 2.62 5.22 -9.89
N LEU A 94 2.17 4.37 -8.97
CA LEU A 94 0.82 4.42 -8.41
C LEU A 94 0.67 5.53 -7.38
N LEU A 95 1.63 5.69 -6.48
CA LEU A 95 1.58 6.73 -5.44
C LEU A 95 1.76 8.14 -6.03
N ASP A 96 2.63 8.30 -7.04
CA ASP A 96 2.78 9.56 -7.77
C ASP A 96 1.46 9.98 -8.44
N ARG A 97 0.72 9.01 -9.01
CA ARG A 97 -0.62 9.25 -9.57
C ARG A 97 -1.71 9.42 -8.52
N ALA A 98 -1.58 8.81 -7.35
CA ALA A 98 -2.48 9.03 -6.23
C ALA A 98 -2.39 10.46 -5.68
N VAL A 99 -1.23 11.10 -5.81
CA VAL A 99 -0.99 12.53 -5.54
C VAL A 99 -1.37 13.40 -6.75
N THR A 100 -2.41 13.02 -7.50
CA THR A 100 -3.08 13.97 -8.40
C THR A 100 -3.98 14.85 -7.54
N VAL A 101 -3.47 16.04 -7.18
CA VAL A 101 -4.25 17.11 -6.52
C VAL A 101 -5.61 17.22 -7.21
N ASP A 102 -6.68 17.18 -6.42
CA ASP A 102 -8.00 17.64 -6.85
C ASP A 102 -7.89 19.14 -7.18
N ALA A 103 -7.42 19.43 -8.38
CA ALA A 103 -7.42 20.76 -8.96
C ALA A 103 -8.78 21.00 -9.62
N ARG A 104 -9.88 20.81 -8.89
CA ARG A 104 -11.19 21.35 -9.23
C ARG A 104 -12.22 21.31 -8.08
N ARG A 105 -12.04 22.20 -7.10
CA ARG A 105 -13.18 22.99 -6.58
C ARG A 105 -12.80 24.47 -6.41
N PRO A 106 -13.12 25.35 -7.39
CA PRO A 106 -13.29 26.75 -7.08
C PRO A 106 -14.65 26.90 -6.38
N GLY A 107 -14.63 27.52 -5.20
CA GLY A 107 -15.81 28.15 -4.62
C GLY A 107 -16.25 27.55 -3.30
N ARG A 108 -15.86 28.23 -2.23
CA ARG A 108 -16.85 28.87 -1.36
C ARG A 108 -16.19 30.01 -0.57
N VAL A 109 -16.32 31.23 -1.10
CA VAL A 109 -16.35 32.44 -0.27
C VAL A 109 -17.79 32.62 0.18
N VAL A 110 -18.04 32.67 1.49
CA VAL A 110 -19.23 33.32 2.05
C VAL A 110 -18.93 33.79 3.47
N PRO A 111 -19.69 34.77 3.94
CA PRO A 111 -19.50 36.21 3.79
C PRO A 111 -18.72 36.84 4.95
#